data_AF-A0A6P5TT16-F1
#
_entry.id   AF-A0A6P5TT16-F1
#
_cell.length_a   1.000
_cell.length_b   1.000
_cell.length_c   1.000
_cell.angle_alpha   90.00
_cell.angle_beta   90.00
_cell.angle_gamma   90.00
#
_symmetry.space_group_name_H-M   'P 1'
#
loop_
_entity.id
_entity.type
_entity.pdbx_description
1 polymer ?
#
loop_
_entity_poly.entity_id
_entity_poly.type
_entity_poly.pdbx_seq_one_letter_code
_entity_poly.pdbx_strand_id
1 'polypeptide(L)'
;MVGQSRKWMILVAATWIQAFTGTNFDFSSYSSDLKSVLGISQVQLNYLSVASDMGKALGWCSGVSLMYFPLWAVMFMAAFMGLFGYGLQWFVIQRLITPPYVLVFILCLLAGCSICWFNTVCYVLCIKHFQANRALALSLTISFNGVSAALYTLIANAINPNDDTIYLFLNALVPLFASGAALIPVLRQPPIQSLRADATRRDSIIFLCLIILAVITGLYLLLLNSLSSDVSKARMLLVGALFLLILPLCLPGIAYAREWARRNFPSRFPSDNSSTFNLVDPDDFELHKELIAGSESTNATSATNANSHGLIDTEGFFRCFECFGKLMEKDRLTVLGEEHSAKLLVRRWDFWLYYAAYFCGGTIGLVYSNNLGQISQSLGYSSLTSSLVTLYSSCSFFGRLLSAAPEFLLRSILQELDGLQLLWCQHQLPSFCLLYQAVRQCFVQEQA
;
A
#
# COMPACT_ATOMS: atom_id res chain seq x y z
N MET A 1 16.12 -9.38 23.93
CA MET A 1 16.64 -8.63 22.76
C MET A 1 16.34 -9.35 21.43
N VAL A 2 16.54 -10.66 21.31
CA VAL A 2 16.31 -11.43 20.06
C VAL A 2 14.87 -11.36 19.53
N GLY A 3 13.85 -11.42 20.39
CA GLY A 3 12.44 -11.36 19.97
C GLY A 3 12.03 -10.07 19.26
N GLN A 4 12.59 -8.92 19.68
CA GLN A 4 12.29 -7.63 19.03
C GLN A 4 13.08 -7.40 17.74
N SER A 5 14.24 -8.02 17.53
CA SER A 5 14.88 -7.98 16.21
C SER A 5 14.10 -8.81 15.18
N ARG A 6 13.52 -9.95 15.62
CA ARG A 6 12.71 -10.84 14.76
C ARG A 6 11.41 -10.21 14.27
N LYS A 7 10.74 -9.34 15.05
CA LYS A 7 9.51 -8.66 14.57
C LYS A 7 9.78 -7.76 13.37
N TRP A 8 10.95 -7.10 13.34
CA TRP A 8 11.34 -6.25 12.22
C TRP A 8 11.76 -7.07 10.99
N MET A 9 12.34 -8.26 11.18
CA MET A 9 12.59 -9.18 10.07
C MET A 9 11.30 -9.58 9.35
N ILE A 10 10.18 -9.71 10.08
CA ILE A 10 8.88 -10.00 9.48
C ILE A 10 8.38 -8.82 8.64
N LEU A 11 8.51 -7.60 9.15
CA LEU A 11 8.15 -6.40 8.39
C LEU A 11 8.93 -6.33 7.08
N VAL A 12 10.25 -6.55 7.14
CA VAL A 12 11.11 -6.56 5.94
C VAL A 12 10.74 -7.70 4.99
N ALA A 13 10.47 -8.89 5.50
CA ALA A 13 10.01 -10.01 4.67
C ALA A 13 8.69 -9.71 3.96
N ALA A 14 7.73 -9.08 4.66
CA ALA A 14 6.47 -8.64 4.08
C ALA A 14 6.70 -7.54 3.03
N THR A 15 7.64 -6.61 3.28
CA THR A 15 8.08 -5.61 2.29
C THR A 15 8.66 -6.24 1.04
N TRP A 16 9.48 -7.29 1.16
CA TRP A 16 10.03 -8.01 0.01
C TRP A 16 8.95 -8.69 -0.82
N ILE A 17 8.03 -9.41 -0.16
CA ILE A 17 6.89 -10.01 -0.85
C ILE A 17 6.14 -8.91 -1.62
N GLN A 18 5.76 -7.82 -0.94
CA GLN A 18 5.01 -6.75 -1.58
C GLN A 18 5.76 -6.06 -2.72
N ALA A 19 7.06 -5.86 -2.60
CA ALA A 19 7.89 -5.28 -3.65
C ALA A 19 7.84 -6.08 -4.96
N PHE A 20 7.54 -7.39 -4.89
CA PHE A 20 7.53 -8.27 -6.05
C PHE A 20 6.14 -8.80 -6.43
N THR A 21 5.09 -8.56 -5.64
CA THR A 21 3.72 -9.05 -5.91
C THR A 21 2.78 -7.97 -6.48
N GLY A 22 3.30 -6.80 -6.85
CA GLY A 22 2.55 -5.75 -7.58
C GLY A 22 2.43 -5.99 -9.09
N THR A 23 2.25 -7.25 -9.51
CA THR A 23 2.24 -7.75 -10.89
C THR A 23 1.02 -7.31 -11.73
N ASN A 24 0.23 -6.36 -11.24
CA ASN A 24 -0.84 -5.72 -12.04
C ASN A 24 -0.36 -4.42 -12.66
N PHE A 25 0.64 -3.78 -12.05
CA PHE A 25 1.14 -2.49 -12.51
C PHE A 25 1.95 -2.60 -13.80
N ASP A 26 2.38 -3.81 -14.18
CA ASP A 26 3.13 -4.08 -15.41
C ASP A 26 2.26 -4.71 -16.52
N PHE A 27 0.94 -4.86 -16.32
CA PHE A 27 0.02 -5.37 -17.35
C PHE A 27 0.09 -4.53 -18.64
N SER A 28 0.21 -3.21 -18.50
CA SER A 28 0.39 -2.28 -19.62
C SER A 28 1.62 -2.57 -20.48
N SER A 29 2.66 -3.20 -19.91
CA SER A 29 3.93 -3.48 -20.61
C SER A 29 3.79 -4.64 -21.60
N TYR A 30 3.03 -5.70 -21.27
CA TYR A 30 2.90 -6.89 -22.13
C TYR A 30 1.50 -7.05 -22.77
N SER A 31 0.51 -6.26 -22.37
CA SER A 31 -0.88 -6.40 -22.84
C SER A 31 -1.06 -6.23 -24.36
N SER A 32 -0.19 -5.43 -25.00
CA SER A 32 -0.21 -5.23 -26.45
C SER A 32 0.20 -6.50 -27.21
N ASP A 33 1.23 -7.19 -26.71
CA ASP A 33 1.69 -8.46 -27.28
C ASP A 33 0.68 -9.59 -27.01
N LEU A 34 0.10 -9.62 -25.81
CA LEU A 34 -0.95 -10.58 -25.49
C LEU A 34 -2.15 -10.43 -26.43
N LYS A 35 -2.56 -9.19 -26.72
CA LYS A 35 -3.62 -8.88 -27.68
C LYS A 35 -3.29 -9.35 -29.09
N SER A 36 -2.07 -9.08 -29.56
CA SER A 36 -1.64 -9.41 -30.92
C SER A 36 -1.53 -10.91 -31.13
N VAL A 37 -1.01 -11.65 -30.14
CA VAL A 37 -0.86 -13.11 -30.19
C VAL A 37 -2.22 -13.82 -30.12
N LEU A 38 -3.14 -13.34 -29.29
CA LEU A 38 -4.49 -13.92 -29.19
C LEU A 38 -5.43 -13.51 -30.33
N GLY A 39 -5.09 -12.49 -31.11
CA GLY A 39 -5.95 -11.97 -32.18
C GLY A 39 -7.28 -11.42 -31.67
N ILE A 40 -7.30 -10.83 -30.47
CA ILE A 40 -8.52 -10.36 -29.79
C ILE A 40 -8.76 -8.86 -29.95
N SER A 41 -10.01 -8.45 -29.75
CA SER A 41 -10.40 -7.03 -29.74
C SER A 41 -9.93 -6.31 -28.47
N GLN A 42 -9.94 -4.97 -28.49
CA GLN A 42 -9.64 -4.17 -27.29
C GLN A 42 -10.61 -4.46 -26.14
N VAL A 43 -11.89 -4.69 -26.46
CA VAL A 43 -12.92 -5.01 -25.46
C VAL A 43 -12.61 -6.34 -24.77
N GLN A 44 -12.19 -7.35 -25.54
CA GLN A 44 -11.77 -8.64 -24.99
C GLN A 44 -10.51 -8.52 -24.13
N LEU A 45 -9.51 -7.73 -24.55
CA LEU A 45 -8.33 -7.47 -23.72
C LEU A 45 -8.73 -6.81 -22.38
N ASN A 46 -9.66 -5.85 -22.42
CA ASN A 46 -10.16 -5.20 -21.21
C ASN A 46 -10.88 -6.19 -20.29
N TYR A 47 -11.62 -7.16 -20.83
CA TYR A 47 -12.20 -8.23 -20.03
C TYR A 47 -11.16 -9.14 -19.36
N LEU A 48 -10.00 -9.39 -19.98
CA LEU A 48 -8.90 -10.12 -19.33
C LEU A 48 -8.33 -9.34 -18.14
N SER A 49 -8.18 -8.02 -18.29
CA SER A 49 -7.76 -7.16 -17.20
C SER A 49 -8.78 -7.14 -16.05
N VAL A 50 -10.07 -7.02 -16.39
CA VAL A 50 -11.18 -7.15 -15.41
C VAL A 50 -11.18 -8.52 -14.73
N ALA A 51 -10.85 -9.60 -15.44
CA ALA A 51 -10.76 -10.94 -14.85
C ALA A 51 -9.71 -10.98 -13.74
N SER A 52 -8.54 -10.37 -13.97
CA SER A 52 -7.50 -10.23 -12.94
C SER A 52 -7.99 -9.43 -11.72
N ASP A 53 -8.65 -8.30 -11.94
CA ASP A 53 -9.22 -7.51 -10.83
C ASP A 53 -10.33 -8.27 -10.09
N MET A 54 -11.15 -9.04 -10.80
CA MET A 54 -12.16 -9.91 -10.21
C MET A 54 -11.53 -11.03 -9.37
N GLY A 55 -10.37 -11.54 -9.77
CA GLY A 55 -9.56 -12.46 -8.95
C GLY A 55 -9.23 -11.87 -7.57
N LYS A 56 -8.95 -10.56 -7.49
CA LYS A 56 -8.71 -9.88 -6.21
C LYS A 56 -9.98 -9.77 -5.36
N ALA A 57 -11.15 -9.62 -5.99
CA ALA A 57 -12.42 -9.58 -5.29
C ALA A 57 -12.76 -10.93 -4.62
N LEU A 58 -12.23 -12.04 -5.13
CA LEU A 58 -12.33 -13.36 -4.50
C LEU A 58 -11.40 -13.53 -3.28
N GLY A 59 -10.77 -12.46 -2.80
CA GLY A 59 -9.83 -12.47 -1.67
C GLY A 59 -10.36 -13.04 -0.36
N TRP A 60 -11.68 -13.09 -0.14
CA TRP A 60 -12.24 -13.70 1.07
C TRP A 60 -11.78 -15.15 1.29
N CYS A 61 -11.50 -15.89 0.21
CA CYS A 61 -11.02 -17.28 0.30
C CYS A 61 -9.61 -17.40 0.88
N SER A 62 -8.76 -16.37 0.80
CA SER A 62 -7.44 -16.35 1.44
C SER A 62 -7.57 -16.27 2.95
N GLY A 63 -8.50 -15.46 3.44
CA GLY A 63 -8.83 -15.33 4.87
C GLY A 63 -9.36 -16.63 5.45
N VAL A 64 -10.26 -17.31 4.72
CA VAL A 64 -10.75 -18.65 5.10
C VAL A 64 -9.60 -19.66 5.12
N SER A 65 -8.72 -19.64 4.11
CA SER A 65 -7.57 -20.56 4.05
C SER A 65 -6.63 -20.41 5.25
N LEU A 66 -6.44 -19.19 5.75
CA LEU A 66 -5.63 -18.92 6.94
C LEU A 66 -6.24 -19.44 8.25
N MET A 67 -7.52 -19.79 8.27
CA MET A 67 -8.15 -20.46 9.42
C MET A 67 -7.75 -21.94 9.50
N TYR A 68 -7.45 -22.58 8.38
CA TYR A 68 -7.15 -24.01 8.29
C TYR A 68 -5.66 -24.30 8.10
N PHE A 69 -4.92 -23.39 7.45
CA PHE A 69 -3.53 -23.60 7.08
C PHE A 69 -2.60 -22.57 7.72
N PRO A 70 -1.34 -22.93 8.00
CA PRO A 70 -0.36 -21.99 8.50
C PRO A 70 0.01 -20.93 7.44
N LEU A 71 0.43 -19.74 7.89
CA LEU A 71 0.78 -18.60 7.04
C LEU A 71 1.77 -18.94 5.91
N TRP A 72 2.80 -19.74 6.19
CA TRP A 72 3.79 -20.13 5.18
C TRP A 72 3.17 -20.97 4.06
N ALA A 73 2.20 -21.83 4.38
CA ALA A 73 1.55 -22.68 3.40
C ALA A 73 0.64 -21.84 2.48
N VAL A 74 -0.15 -20.94 3.05
CA VAL A 74 -1.00 -20.01 2.27
C VAL A 74 -0.17 -19.10 1.36
N MET A 75 0.99 -18.63 1.84
CA MET A 75 1.95 -17.88 1.02
C MET A 75 2.43 -18.67 -0.20
N PHE A 76 2.80 -19.95 -0.03
CA PHE A 76 3.21 -20.78 -1.16
C PHE A 76 2.03 -21.16 -2.07
N MET A 77 0.82 -21.35 -1.54
CA MET A 77 -0.38 -21.53 -2.36
C MET A 77 -0.58 -20.32 -3.29
N ALA A 78 -0.45 -19.09 -2.76
CA ALA A 78 -0.47 -17.87 -3.56
C ALA A 78 0.63 -17.87 -4.64
N ALA A 79 1.87 -18.22 -4.25
CA ALA A 79 3.00 -18.30 -5.19
C ALA A 79 2.74 -19.29 -6.33
N PHE A 80 2.18 -20.47 -6.04
CA PHE A 80 1.84 -21.46 -7.07
C PHE A 80 0.69 -20.98 -7.96
N MET A 81 -0.35 -20.34 -7.39
CA MET A 81 -1.41 -19.73 -8.19
C MET A 81 -0.86 -18.67 -9.16
N GLY A 82 0.07 -17.83 -8.71
CA GLY A 82 0.76 -16.86 -9.55
C GLY A 82 1.65 -17.51 -10.62
N LEU A 83 2.41 -18.53 -10.23
CA LEU A 83 3.27 -19.30 -11.13
C LEU A 83 2.48 -19.91 -12.29
N PHE A 84 1.35 -20.57 -12.00
CA PHE A 84 0.49 -21.15 -13.03
C PHE A 84 -0.28 -20.07 -13.80
N GLY A 85 -0.82 -19.06 -13.12
CA GLY A 85 -1.58 -17.98 -13.74
C GLY A 85 -0.76 -17.20 -14.76
N TYR A 86 0.42 -16.71 -14.38
CA TYR A 86 1.31 -15.95 -15.26
C TYR A 86 2.19 -16.84 -16.15
N GLY A 87 2.69 -17.97 -15.64
CA GLY A 87 3.57 -18.86 -16.41
C GLY A 87 2.87 -19.50 -17.60
N LEU A 88 1.61 -19.89 -17.46
CA LEU A 88 0.83 -20.37 -18.60
C LEU A 88 0.50 -19.24 -19.59
N GLN A 89 0.21 -18.02 -19.11
CA GLN A 89 0.07 -16.85 -20.01
C GLN A 89 1.37 -16.55 -20.77
N TRP A 90 2.54 -16.73 -20.14
CA TRP A 90 3.83 -16.56 -20.83
C TRP A 90 4.00 -17.57 -21.97
N PHE A 91 3.64 -18.85 -21.78
CA PHE A 91 3.64 -19.83 -22.86
C PHE A 91 2.68 -19.46 -24.02
N VAL A 92 1.56 -18.78 -23.72
CA VAL A 92 0.67 -18.23 -24.75
C VAL A 92 1.37 -17.17 -25.59
N ILE A 93 2.01 -16.18 -24.95
CA ILE A 93 2.72 -15.11 -25.67
C ILE A 93 3.86 -15.68 -26.52
N GLN A 94 4.58 -16.68 -26.01
CA GLN A 94 5.63 -17.40 -26.73
C GLN A 94 5.09 -18.31 -27.86
N ARG A 95 3.77 -18.34 -28.09
CA ARG A 95 3.09 -19.18 -29.09
C ARG A 95 3.35 -20.68 -28.94
N LEU A 96 3.72 -21.13 -27.74
CA LEU A 96 3.94 -22.55 -27.43
C LEU A 96 2.61 -23.29 -27.22
N ILE A 97 1.59 -22.59 -26.72
CA ILE A 97 0.24 -23.10 -26.50
C ILE A 97 -0.80 -22.13 -27.07
N THR A 98 -1.89 -22.68 -27.60
CA THR A 98 -3.02 -21.91 -28.17
C THR A 98 -4.33 -22.24 -27.42
N PRO A 99 -4.46 -21.82 -26.15
CA PRO A 99 -5.64 -22.11 -25.35
C PRO A 99 -6.87 -21.30 -25.80
N PRO A 100 -8.09 -21.76 -25.50
CA PRO A 100 -9.29 -20.98 -25.73
C PRO A 100 -9.29 -19.72 -24.86
N TYR A 101 -9.94 -18.65 -25.33
CA TYR A 101 -10.03 -17.36 -24.62
C TYR A 101 -10.51 -17.50 -23.16
N VAL A 102 -11.48 -18.39 -22.92
CA VAL A 102 -12.01 -18.67 -21.57
C VAL A 102 -10.92 -19.18 -20.62
N LEU A 103 -9.98 -19.99 -21.12
CA LEU A 103 -8.88 -20.45 -20.29
C LEU A 103 -7.92 -19.30 -19.96
N VAL A 104 -7.61 -18.42 -20.91
CA VAL A 104 -6.81 -17.21 -20.65
C VAL A 104 -7.50 -16.31 -19.61
N PHE A 105 -8.82 -16.15 -19.72
CA PHE A 105 -9.62 -15.42 -18.73
C PHE A 105 -9.48 -16.01 -17.32
N ILE A 106 -9.57 -17.34 -17.20
CA ILE A 106 -9.38 -18.05 -15.91
C ILE A 106 -7.94 -17.89 -15.41
N LEU A 107 -6.94 -17.91 -16.30
CA LEU A 107 -5.54 -17.67 -15.91
C LEU A 107 -5.33 -16.25 -15.37
N CYS A 108 -5.94 -15.24 -15.99
CA CYS A 108 -5.91 -13.86 -15.48
C CYS A 108 -6.60 -13.77 -14.11
N LEU A 109 -7.76 -14.41 -13.94
CA LEU A 109 -8.45 -14.49 -12.64
C LEU A 109 -7.59 -15.15 -11.57
N LEU A 110 -6.93 -16.28 -11.89
CA LEU A 110 -6.03 -16.98 -10.98
C LEU A 110 -4.83 -16.12 -10.58
N ALA A 111 -4.24 -15.41 -11.55
CA ALA A 111 -3.15 -14.47 -11.31
C ALA A 111 -3.56 -13.32 -10.38
N GLY A 112 -4.73 -12.73 -10.60
CA GLY A 112 -5.29 -11.71 -9.72
C GLY A 112 -5.57 -12.22 -8.30
N CYS A 113 -6.07 -13.45 -8.18
CA CYS A 113 -6.32 -14.10 -6.90
C CYS A 113 -5.03 -14.30 -6.10
N SER A 114 -3.95 -14.73 -6.76
CA SER A 114 -2.60 -14.84 -6.16
C SER A 114 -2.14 -13.53 -5.49
N ILE A 115 -2.28 -12.40 -6.19
CA ILE A 115 -1.88 -11.09 -5.67
C ILE A 115 -2.63 -10.75 -4.37
N CYS A 116 -3.94 -11.02 -4.34
CA CYS A 116 -4.74 -10.78 -3.15
C CYS A 116 -4.32 -11.68 -1.98
N TRP A 117 -4.02 -12.95 -2.23
CA TRP A 117 -3.55 -13.87 -1.20
C TRP A 117 -2.23 -13.42 -0.58
N PHE A 118 -1.28 -12.96 -1.41
CA PHE A 118 -0.04 -12.35 -0.91
C PHE A 118 -0.31 -11.12 -0.03
N ASN A 119 -1.21 -10.23 -0.46
CA ASN A 119 -1.62 -9.09 0.33
C ASN A 119 -2.17 -9.51 1.69
N THR A 120 -3.07 -10.50 1.73
CA THR A 120 -3.66 -11.00 2.99
C THR A 120 -2.60 -11.55 3.93
N VAL A 121 -1.66 -12.37 3.44
CA VAL A 121 -0.57 -12.91 4.25
C VAL A 121 0.26 -11.78 4.86
N CYS A 122 0.65 -10.78 4.06
CA CYS A 122 1.40 -9.63 4.54
C CYS A 122 0.60 -8.80 5.55
N TYR A 123 -0.71 -8.62 5.37
CA TYR A 123 -1.56 -7.86 6.30
C TYR A 123 -1.65 -8.55 7.66
N VAL A 124 -1.90 -9.86 7.64
CA VAL A 124 -1.99 -10.66 8.88
C VAL A 124 -0.66 -10.65 9.62
N LEU A 125 0.48 -10.75 8.91
CA LEU A 125 1.80 -10.61 9.51
C LEU A 125 1.99 -9.23 10.16
N CYS A 126 1.69 -8.15 9.46
CA CYS A 126 1.85 -6.80 9.99
C CYS A 126 0.94 -6.51 11.20
N ILE A 127 -0.35 -6.85 11.09
CA ILE A 127 -1.34 -6.59 12.17
C ILE A 127 -1.02 -7.39 13.42
N LYS A 128 -0.64 -8.67 13.27
CA LYS A 128 -0.32 -9.55 14.41
C LYS A 128 0.91 -9.09 15.18
N HIS A 129 1.92 -8.54 14.49
CA HIS A 129 3.21 -8.19 15.09
C HIS A 129 3.36 -6.71 15.45
N PHE A 130 2.55 -5.81 14.89
CA PHE A 130 2.60 -4.36 15.14
C PHE A 130 1.23 -3.82 15.56
N GLN A 131 0.70 -4.25 16.70
CA GLN A 131 -0.65 -3.87 17.15
C GLN A 131 -0.83 -2.36 17.35
N ALA A 132 0.16 -1.68 17.94
CA ALA A 132 0.11 -0.22 18.19
C ALA A 132 0.30 0.62 16.92
N ASN A 133 1.23 0.21 16.05
CA ASN A 133 1.67 0.96 14.86
C ASN A 133 1.25 0.22 13.58
N ARG A 134 0.06 -0.41 13.59
CA ARG A 134 -0.39 -1.27 12.49
C ARG A 134 -0.58 -0.50 11.19
N ALA A 135 -1.05 0.76 11.24
CA ALA A 135 -1.24 1.54 10.03
C ALA A 135 0.10 1.90 9.40
N LEU A 136 1.13 2.23 10.19
CA LEU A 136 2.50 2.43 9.71
C LEU A 136 3.11 1.17 9.09
N ALA A 137 2.91 0.01 9.73
CA ALA A 137 3.40 -1.26 9.20
C ALA A 137 2.71 -1.62 7.87
N LEU A 138 1.39 -1.43 7.79
CA LEU A 138 0.59 -1.69 6.60
C LEU A 138 0.92 -0.71 5.48
N SER A 139 0.97 0.60 5.75
CA SER A 139 1.25 1.63 4.74
C SER A 139 2.63 1.47 4.12
N LEU A 140 3.66 1.25 4.96
CA LEU A 140 5.01 0.97 4.51
C LEU A 140 5.03 -0.26 3.61
N THR A 141 4.49 -1.39 4.07
CA THR A 141 4.56 -2.65 3.31
C THR A 141 3.74 -2.60 2.02
N ILE A 142 2.52 -2.05 2.07
CA ILE A 142 1.63 -1.90 0.90
C ILE A 142 2.21 -0.94 -0.12
N SER A 143 2.91 0.11 0.31
CA SER A 143 3.52 1.07 -0.61
C SER A 143 4.43 0.35 -1.62
N PHE A 144 5.29 -0.57 -1.18
CA PHE A 144 6.23 -1.30 -2.03
C PHE A 144 5.57 -2.12 -3.15
N ASN A 145 4.28 -2.47 -3.04
CA ASN A 145 3.51 -3.04 -4.15
C ASN A 145 3.42 -2.07 -5.34
N GLY A 146 3.33 -0.76 -5.08
CA GLY A 146 3.41 0.29 -6.09
C GLY A 146 4.81 0.54 -6.64
N VAL A 147 5.84 -0.15 -6.17
CA VAL A 147 7.21 -0.06 -6.71
C VAL A 147 7.53 -1.22 -7.64
N SER A 148 6.69 -2.26 -7.64
CA SER A 148 6.90 -3.47 -8.45
C SER A 148 7.15 -3.16 -9.92
N ALA A 149 6.32 -2.36 -10.60
CA ALA A 149 6.52 -2.09 -12.03
C ALA A 149 7.94 -1.56 -12.34
N ALA A 150 8.45 -0.62 -11.53
CA ALA A 150 9.80 -0.08 -11.71
C ALA A 150 10.90 -1.14 -11.48
N LEU A 151 10.74 -2.00 -10.46
CA LEU A 151 11.65 -3.11 -10.21
C LEU A 151 11.65 -4.12 -11.36
N TYR A 152 10.47 -4.46 -11.88
CA TYR A 152 10.32 -5.37 -13.01
C TYR A 152 10.93 -4.78 -14.29
N THR A 153 10.76 -3.48 -14.56
CA THR A 153 11.44 -2.80 -15.68
C THR A 153 12.96 -2.87 -15.54
N LEU A 154 13.52 -2.63 -14.35
CA LEU A 154 14.97 -2.77 -14.13
C LEU A 154 15.45 -4.21 -14.36
N ILE A 155 14.70 -5.21 -13.89
CA ILE A 155 15.05 -6.62 -14.10
C ILE A 155 14.98 -6.98 -15.59
N ALA A 156 13.91 -6.58 -16.28
CA ALA A 156 13.73 -6.80 -17.71
C ALA A 156 14.90 -6.18 -18.51
N ASN A 157 15.19 -4.90 -18.29
CA ASN A 157 16.28 -4.19 -18.97
C ASN A 157 17.68 -4.75 -18.63
N ALA A 158 17.86 -5.28 -17.41
CA ALA A 158 19.12 -5.91 -17.00
C ALA A 158 19.36 -7.29 -17.66
N ILE A 159 18.29 -7.99 -18.05
CA ILE A 159 18.33 -9.27 -18.76
C ILE A 159 18.40 -9.01 -20.27
N ASN A 160 17.34 -8.42 -20.83
CA ASN A 160 17.24 -8.10 -22.25
C ASN A 160 16.27 -6.91 -22.46
N PRO A 161 16.79 -5.72 -22.83
CA PRO A 161 15.96 -4.53 -23.02
C PRO A 161 15.06 -4.59 -24.27
N ASN A 162 15.22 -5.60 -25.13
CA ASN A 162 14.46 -5.73 -26.37
C ASN A 162 13.31 -6.75 -26.30
N ASP A 163 13.07 -7.38 -25.15
CA ASP A 163 12.08 -8.45 -24.99
C ASP A 163 11.01 -8.08 -23.96
N ASP A 164 9.89 -7.55 -24.45
CA ASP A 164 8.72 -7.18 -23.64
C ASP A 164 7.92 -8.39 -23.14
N THR A 165 8.21 -9.61 -23.62
CA THR A 165 7.52 -10.83 -23.18
C THR A 165 8.04 -11.34 -21.84
N ILE A 166 9.19 -10.82 -21.38
CA ILE A 166 9.85 -11.27 -20.16
C ILE A 166 9.06 -10.93 -18.89
N TYR A 167 8.20 -9.89 -18.92
CA TYR A 167 7.42 -9.46 -17.76
C TYR A 167 6.52 -10.57 -17.21
N LEU A 168 5.82 -11.32 -18.07
CA LEU A 168 4.99 -12.45 -17.64
C LEU A 168 5.81 -13.58 -17.01
N PHE A 169 7.00 -13.85 -17.56
CA PHE A 169 7.92 -14.84 -17.00
C PHE A 169 8.42 -14.42 -15.61
N LEU A 170 8.78 -13.14 -15.46
CA LEU A 170 9.17 -12.56 -14.18
C LEU A 170 8.00 -12.63 -13.18
N ASN A 171 6.78 -12.32 -13.59
CA ASN A 171 5.59 -12.35 -12.74
C ASN A 171 5.29 -13.77 -12.21
N ALA A 172 5.70 -14.80 -12.95
CA ALA A 172 5.56 -16.18 -12.51
C ALA A 172 6.63 -16.60 -11.49
N LEU A 173 7.89 -16.22 -11.71
CA LEU A 173 9.03 -16.72 -10.92
C LEU A 173 9.44 -15.82 -9.75
N VAL A 174 9.43 -14.50 -9.92
CA VAL A 174 9.94 -13.56 -8.91
C VAL A 174 9.13 -13.63 -7.61
N PRO A 175 7.78 -13.69 -7.62
CA PRO A 175 7.00 -13.89 -6.40
C PRO A 175 7.30 -15.21 -5.68
N LEU A 176 7.61 -16.27 -6.44
CA LEU A 176 8.00 -17.56 -5.87
C LEU A 176 9.34 -17.48 -5.15
N PHE A 177 10.34 -16.83 -5.76
CA PHE A 177 11.64 -16.60 -5.13
C PHE A 177 11.52 -15.68 -3.90
N ALA A 178 10.72 -14.62 -3.98
CA ALA A 178 10.45 -13.73 -2.85
C ALA A 178 9.81 -14.49 -1.68
N SER A 179 8.87 -15.40 -1.97
CA SER A 179 8.26 -16.29 -0.96
C SER A 179 9.29 -17.21 -0.31
N GLY A 180 10.22 -17.77 -1.10
CA GLY A 180 11.33 -18.56 -0.59
C GLY A 180 12.26 -17.76 0.33
N ALA A 181 12.63 -16.55 -0.06
CA ALA A 181 13.44 -15.65 0.76
C ALA A 181 12.74 -15.23 2.06
N ALA A 182 11.42 -15.03 2.02
CA ALA A 182 10.59 -14.69 3.18
C ALA A 182 10.28 -15.88 4.10
N LEU A 183 10.55 -17.12 3.68
CA LEU A 183 10.17 -18.32 4.42
C LEU A 183 10.82 -18.39 5.81
N ILE A 184 12.13 -18.12 5.91
CA ILE A 184 12.85 -18.20 7.19
C ILE A 184 12.29 -17.20 8.22
N PRO A 185 12.11 -15.91 7.89
CA PRO A 185 11.41 -14.95 8.75
C PRO A 185 10.00 -15.40 9.16
N VAL A 186 9.22 -15.94 8.22
CA VAL A 186 7.83 -16.37 8.46
C VAL A 186 7.74 -17.62 9.34
N LEU A 187 8.68 -18.57 9.22
CA LEU A 187 8.73 -19.76 10.10
C LEU A 187 9.22 -19.42 11.51
N ARG A 188 10.10 -18.43 11.65
CA ARG A 188 10.69 -18.02 12.93
C ARG A 188 9.96 -16.84 13.57
N GLN A 189 8.64 -16.82 13.48
CA GLN A 189 7.80 -15.79 14.10
C GLN A 189 8.12 -15.65 15.60
N PRO A 190 8.40 -14.43 16.10
CA PRO A 190 8.54 -14.22 17.53
C PRO A 190 7.17 -14.41 18.22
N PRO A 191 7.16 -14.86 19.48
CA PRO A 191 5.93 -14.87 20.27
C PRO A 191 5.36 -13.45 20.36
N ILE A 192 4.03 -13.34 20.34
CA ILE A 192 3.32 -12.07 20.47
C ILE A 192 3.68 -11.47 21.85
N GLN A 193 4.38 -10.34 21.85
CA GLN A 193 4.78 -9.65 23.08
C GLN A 193 3.74 -8.58 23.43
N SER A 194 3.29 -8.59 24.68
CA SER A 194 2.38 -7.58 25.24
C SER A 194 3.01 -6.19 25.21
N LEU A 195 2.22 -5.17 24.88
CA LEU A 195 2.65 -3.78 24.78
C LEU A 195 3.33 -3.30 26.06
N ARG A 196 4.55 -2.76 25.93
CA ARG A 196 5.21 -1.98 26.98
C ARG A 196 5.37 -0.56 26.44
N ALA A 197 4.91 0.46 27.16
CA ALA A 197 4.87 1.85 26.70
C ALA A 197 6.24 2.37 26.19
N ASP A 198 7.34 1.97 26.82
CA ASP A 198 8.72 2.32 26.39
C ASP A 198 9.12 1.75 25.02
N ALA A 199 8.43 0.71 24.54
CA ALA A 199 8.68 0.11 23.22
C ALA A 199 7.99 0.91 22.10
N THR A 200 6.89 1.59 22.38
CA THR A 200 6.09 2.28 21.36
C THR A 200 6.84 3.48 20.76
N ARG A 201 7.43 4.34 21.60
CA ARG A 201 8.24 5.49 21.14
C ARG A 201 9.43 5.06 20.27
N ARG A 202 10.06 3.94 20.65
CA ARG A 202 11.21 3.36 19.92
C ARG A 202 10.78 2.84 18.55
N ASP A 203 9.66 2.14 18.49
CA ASP A 203 9.12 1.62 17.25
C ASP A 203 8.77 2.75 16.28
N SER A 204 8.22 3.86 16.76
CA SER A 204 7.95 5.06 15.92
C SER A 204 9.20 5.63 15.26
N ILE A 205 10.35 5.69 15.97
CA ILE A 205 11.63 6.16 15.40
C ILE A 205 12.11 5.21 14.30
N ILE A 206 12.03 3.88 14.53
CA ILE A 206 12.43 2.90 13.53
C ILE A 206 11.51 3.00 12.30
N PHE A 207 10.21 3.15 12.48
CA PHE A 207 9.26 3.40 11.39
C PHE A 207 9.59 4.67 10.61
N LEU A 208 9.93 5.78 11.30
CA LEU A 208 10.34 7.01 10.63
C LEU A 208 11.57 6.79 9.75
N CYS A 209 12.61 6.09 10.25
CA CYS A 209 13.78 5.74 9.46
C CYS A 209 13.44 4.86 8.26
N LEU A 210 12.55 3.88 8.43
CA LEU A 210 12.09 3.01 7.35
C LEU A 210 11.27 3.77 6.30
N ILE A 211 10.45 4.73 6.71
CA ILE A 211 9.68 5.59 5.79
C ILE A 211 10.62 6.51 5.00
N ILE A 212 11.59 7.14 5.66
CA ILE A 212 12.61 7.95 4.96
C ILE A 212 13.35 7.09 3.94
N LEU A 213 13.75 5.88 4.33
CA LEU A 213 14.42 4.95 3.42
C LEU A 213 13.49 4.51 2.27
N ALA A 214 12.21 4.29 2.54
CA ALA A 214 11.22 4.00 1.52
C ALA A 214 11.07 5.18 0.53
N VAL A 215 10.99 6.42 1.01
CA VAL A 215 10.97 7.63 0.17
C VAL A 215 12.22 7.69 -0.71
N ILE A 216 13.41 7.46 -0.14
CA ILE A 216 14.67 7.42 -0.91
C ILE A 216 14.61 6.33 -1.98
N THR A 217 14.10 5.14 -1.64
CA THR A 217 13.97 4.02 -2.58
C THR A 217 12.98 4.33 -3.72
N GLY A 218 11.83 4.94 -3.39
CA GLY A 218 10.84 5.36 -4.37
C GLY A 218 11.37 6.45 -5.31
N LEU A 219 12.07 7.45 -4.77
CA LEU A 219 12.71 8.50 -5.58
C LEU A 219 13.85 7.95 -6.44
N TYR A 220 14.67 7.05 -5.89
CA TYR A 220 15.73 6.37 -6.61
C TYR A 220 15.18 5.67 -7.86
N LEU A 221 14.11 4.89 -7.69
CA LEU A 221 13.49 4.17 -8.80
C LEU A 221 12.77 5.09 -9.77
N LEU A 222 12.03 6.09 -9.29
CA LEU A 222 11.35 7.06 -10.15
C LEU A 222 12.33 7.82 -11.05
N LEU A 223 13.42 8.33 -10.48
CA LEU A 223 14.36 9.20 -11.20
C LEU A 223 15.30 8.41 -12.10
N LEU A 224 15.82 7.28 -11.62
CA LEU A 224 16.89 6.56 -12.30
C LEU A 224 16.39 5.48 -13.26
N ASN A 225 15.13 5.03 -13.18
CA ASN A 225 14.61 4.03 -14.10
C ASN A 225 14.65 4.52 -15.56
N SER A 226 14.49 5.83 -15.79
CA SER A 226 14.63 6.44 -17.13
C SER A 226 16.04 6.30 -17.74
N LEU A 227 17.07 6.10 -16.91
CA LEU A 227 18.47 5.94 -17.33
C LEU A 227 18.85 4.47 -17.59
N SER A 228 17.89 3.54 -17.49
CA SER A 228 18.13 2.10 -17.59
C SER A 228 18.17 1.55 -19.04
N SER A 229 18.34 2.42 -20.04
CA SER A 229 18.37 2.02 -21.46
C SER A 229 19.52 1.06 -21.80
N ASP A 230 20.65 1.17 -21.11
CA ASP A 230 21.80 0.30 -21.31
C ASP A 230 21.82 -0.85 -20.29
N VAL A 231 22.08 -2.07 -20.75
CA VAL A 231 22.14 -3.28 -19.91
C VAL A 231 23.06 -3.11 -18.69
N SER A 232 24.25 -2.55 -18.89
CA SER A 232 25.22 -2.34 -17.80
C SER A 232 24.71 -1.33 -16.76
N LYS A 233 24.03 -0.26 -17.20
CA LYS A 233 23.42 0.73 -16.30
C LYS A 233 22.24 0.12 -15.56
N ALA A 234 21.35 -0.61 -16.26
CA ALA A 234 20.23 -1.31 -15.66
C ALA A 234 20.68 -2.30 -14.57
N ARG A 235 21.77 -3.05 -14.80
CA ARG A 235 22.38 -3.94 -13.80
C ARG A 235 22.90 -3.19 -12.57
N MET A 236 23.61 -2.08 -12.75
CA MET A 236 24.08 -1.26 -11.63
C MET A 236 22.90 -0.68 -10.83
N LEU A 237 21.87 -0.20 -11.52
CA LEU A 237 20.66 0.34 -10.89
C LEU A 237 19.87 -0.74 -10.15
N LEU A 238 19.79 -1.94 -10.71
CA LEU A 238 19.16 -3.09 -10.05
C LEU A 238 19.92 -3.48 -8.78
N VAL A 239 21.25 -3.51 -8.81
CA VAL A 239 22.06 -3.79 -7.61
C VAL A 239 21.82 -2.72 -6.53
N GLY A 240 21.75 -1.44 -6.92
CA GLY A 240 21.42 -0.35 -6.00
C GLY A 240 20.00 -0.49 -5.40
N ALA A 241 19.01 -0.83 -6.22
CA ALA A 241 17.63 -1.05 -5.77
C ALA A 241 17.53 -2.24 -4.79
N LEU A 242 18.19 -3.36 -5.10
CA LEU A 242 18.24 -4.53 -4.22
C LEU A 242 18.97 -4.22 -2.90
N PHE A 243 20.05 -3.44 -2.96
CA PHE A 243 20.75 -2.97 -1.76
C PHE A 243 19.83 -2.13 -0.87
N LEU A 244 19.09 -1.18 -1.44
CA LEU A 244 18.11 -0.36 -0.72
C LEU A 244 16.97 -1.20 -0.13
N LEU A 245 16.57 -2.28 -0.80
CA LEU A 245 15.54 -3.21 -0.30
C LEU A 245 16.03 -4.11 0.84
N ILE A 246 17.34 -4.39 0.91
CA ILE A 246 17.98 -5.22 1.96
C ILE A 246 18.39 -4.36 3.17
N LEU A 247 18.74 -3.09 2.96
CA LEU A 247 19.18 -2.15 4.00
C LEU A 247 18.27 -2.08 5.25
N PRO A 248 16.92 -2.18 5.15
CA PRO A 248 16.02 -2.25 6.29
C PRO A 248 16.37 -3.34 7.32
N LEU A 249 17.04 -4.44 6.92
CA LEU A 249 17.47 -5.49 7.85
C LEU A 249 18.48 -4.99 8.89
N CYS A 250 19.34 -4.03 8.51
CA CYS A 250 20.40 -3.52 9.37
C CYS A 250 19.90 -2.52 10.42
N LEU A 251 18.83 -1.78 10.10
CA LEU A 251 18.34 -0.66 10.92
C LEU A 251 17.90 -1.08 12.34
N PRO A 252 17.10 -2.15 12.53
CA PRO A 252 16.78 -2.63 13.87
C PRO A 252 18.04 -3.03 14.64
N GLY A 253 18.96 -3.77 14.00
CA GLY A 253 20.20 -4.23 14.62
C GLY A 253 21.06 -3.08 15.13
N ILE A 254 21.23 -2.02 14.32
CA ILE A 254 22.00 -0.82 14.67
C ILE A 254 21.32 -0.04 15.80
N ALA A 255 19.99 0.13 15.75
CA ALA A 255 19.24 0.83 16.79
C ALA A 255 19.39 0.14 18.16
N TYR A 256 19.29 -1.19 18.20
CA TYR A 256 19.51 -1.96 19.42
C TYR A 256 20.98 -1.96 19.87
N ALA A 257 21.94 -2.06 18.95
CA ALA A 257 23.37 -2.02 19.28
C ALA A 257 23.80 -0.66 19.84
N ARG A 258 23.33 0.46 19.27
CA ARG A 258 23.60 1.82 19.75
C ARG A 258 23.10 2.05 21.17
N GLU A 259 21.96 1.46 21.52
CA GLU A 259 21.42 1.55 22.89
C GLU A 259 22.05 0.59 23.87
N TRP A 260 22.44 -0.60 23.42
CA TRP A 260 23.28 -1.48 24.23
C TRP A 260 24.61 -0.79 24.54
N ALA A 261 25.22 -0.11 23.57
CA ALA A 261 26.44 0.67 23.78
C ALA A 261 26.21 1.83 24.78
N ARG A 262 25.12 2.60 24.65
CA ARG A 262 24.76 3.65 25.63
C ARG A 262 24.50 3.12 27.04
N ARG A 263 23.94 1.92 27.17
CA ARG A 263 23.64 1.30 28.49
C ARG A 263 24.87 0.70 29.17
N ASN A 264 25.78 0.10 28.40
CA ASN A 264 26.98 -0.53 28.96
C ASN A 264 28.16 0.44 29.09
N PHE A 265 28.16 1.54 28.32
CA PHE A 265 29.14 2.61 28.43
C PHE A 265 28.41 3.95 28.67
N PRO A 266 27.97 4.22 29.92
CA PRO A 266 27.56 5.58 30.26
C PRO A 266 28.77 6.50 30.08
N SER A 267 28.72 7.37 29.07
CA SER A 267 29.71 8.42 28.88
C SER A 267 29.73 9.30 30.14
N ARG A 268 30.89 9.36 30.80
CA ARG A 268 31.14 10.06 32.09
C ARG A 268 31.21 11.59 31.93
N PHE A 269 30.39 12.17 31.07
CA PHE A 269 30.29 13.61 30.86
C PHE A 269 28.91 14.10 31.31
N PRO A 270 28.82 14.89 32.39
CA PRO A 270 27.61 15.63 32.69
C PRO A 270 27.54 16.79 31.69
N SER A 271 26.71 16.67 30.66
CA SER A 271 26.28 17.82 29.88
C SER A 271 24.85 18.16 30.28
N ASP A 272 24.75 19.10 31.21
CA ASP A 272 23.56 19.92 31.38
C ASP A 272 23.16 20.56 30.05
N ASN A 273 21.85 20.68 29.85
CA ASN A 273 21.17 21.44 28.80
C ASN A 273 21.37 20.97 27.35
N SER A 274 20.60 19.95 26.97
CA SER A 274 20.04 19.91 25.61
C SER A 274 18.53 19.75 25.72
N SER A 275 17.83 20.70 25.10
CA SER A 275 16.39 20.89 25.10
C SER A 275 15.62 19.59 24.87
N THR A 276 14.90 19.16 25.90
CA THR A 276 13.78 18.23 25.80
C THR A 276 12.74 18.89 24.89
N PHE A 277 12.75 18.55 23.61
CA PHE A 277 11.58 18.73 22.76
C PHE A 277 10.55 17.68 23.22
N ASN A 278 9.81 18.03 24.26
CA ASN A 278 8.63 17.31 24.74
C ASN A 278 7.53 17.48 23.67
N LEU A 279 7.51 16.59 22.68
CA LEU A 279 6.23 16.20 22.11
C LEU A 279 5.72 15.04 22.94
N VAL A 280 4.48 15.16 23.41
CA VAL A 280 3.71 14.24 24.25
C VAL A 280 3.86 14.53 25.74
N ASP A 281 2.97 15.38 26.23
CA ASP A 281 2.64 15.50 27.65
C ASP A 281 2.08 14.14 28.16
N PRO A 282 2.40 13.70 29.39
CA PRO A 282 1.90 12.45 29.96
C PRO A 282 0.40 12.49 30.33
N ASP A 283 -0.25 13.65 30.20
CA ASP A 283 -1.63 13.87 30.66
C ASP A 283 -2.70 13.26 29.74
N ASP A 284 -2.33 12.83 28.52
CA ASP A 284 -3.24 12.14 27.59
C ASP A 284 -3.61 10.71 28.04
N PHE A 285 -2.92 10.16 29.04
CA PHE A 285 -3.24 8.85 29.62
C PHE A 285 -4.25 8.90 30.77
N GLU A 286 -4.50 10.08 31.37
CA GLU A 286 -5.53 10.24 32.41
C GLU A 286 -6.91 10.53 31.82
N LEU A 287 -7.00 11.23 30.67
CA LEU A 287 -8.28 11.52 30.01
C LEU A 287 -9.03 10.23 29.59
N HIS A 288 -8.30 9.18 29.23
CA HIS A 288 -8.90 7.88 28.89
C HIS A 288 -9.38 7.09 30.12
N LYS A 289 -8.90 7.44 31.31
CA LYS A 289 -9.28 6.79 32.58
C LYS A 289 -10.48 7.50 33.22
N GLU A 290 -10.60 8.81 33.01
CA GLU A 290 -11.71 9.61 33.54
C GLU A 290 -13.02 9.43 32.76
N LEU A 291 -12.95 9.15 31.45
CA LEU A 291 -14.13 8.81 30.62
C LEU A 291 -14.76 7.44 30.92
N ILE A 292 -14.13 6.62 31.76
CA ILE A 292 -14.66 5.30 32.19
C ILE A 292 -15.36 5.40 33.56
N ALA A 293 -15.19 6.49 34.32
CA ALA A 293 -15.66 6.59 35.71
C ALA A 293 -16.81 7.59 35.95
N GLY A 294 -17.28 8.33 34.95
CA GLY A 294 -18.25 9.42 35.12
C GLY A 294 -19.69 9.09 34.72
N SER A 295 -20.29 8.02 35.26
CA SER A 295 -21.75 7.84 35.21
C SER A 295 -22.33 8.08 36.60
N GLU A 296 -22.65 9.32 36.94
CA GLU A 296 -23.77 9.68 37.82
C GLU A 296 -23.90 11.20 38.02
N SER A 297 -25.16 11.63 38.05
CA SER A 297 -25.71 12.89 38.56
C SER A 297 -26.11 14.01 37.58
N THR A 298 -27.33 14.45 37.85
CA THR A 298 -28.30 15.21 37.08
C THR A 298 -28.32 16.69 37.50
N ASN A 299 -28.84 17.53 36.59
CA ASN A 299 -29.60 18.77 36.80
C ASN A 299 -28.92 20.17 36.73
N ALA A 300 -29.64 21.02 35.96
CA ALA A 300 -29.96 22.44 36.19
C ALA A 300 -29.23 23.54 35.38
N THR A 301 -29.93 23.99 34.32
CA THR A 301 -30.28 25.38 33.94
C THR A 301 -29.28 26.54 34.11
N SER A 302 -29.04 27.30 33.03
CA SER A 302 -29.55 28.68 32.86
C SER A 302 -29.10 29.33 31.54
N ALA A 303 -29.98 30.19 31.01
CA ALA A 303 -29.91 30.88 29.72
C ALA A 303 -29.15 32.22 29.79
N THR A 304 -28.66 32.73 28.64
CA THR A 304 -28.95 34.10 28.16
C THR A 304 -28.46 34.34 26.72
N ASN A 305 -29.22 35.17 26.01
CA ASN A 305 -29.17 35.53 24.58
C ASN A 305 -28.13 36.62 24.25
N ALA A 306 -27.67 36.69 22.98
CA ALA A 306 -27.44 37.96 22.25
C ALA A 306 -27.27 37.77 20.71
N ASN A 307 -28.36 38.09 20.00
CA ASN A 307 -28.58 38.68 18.65
C ASN A 307 -27.49 38.72 17.54
N SER A 308 -27.81 38.02 16.45
CA SER A 308 -27.88 38.41 15.02
C SER A 308 -27.17 39.66 14.46
N HIS A 309 -26.39 39.47 13.37
CA HIS A 309 -26.52 40.26 12.13
C HIS A 309 -25.75 39.65 10.93
N GLY A 310 -26.37 39.60 9.74
CA GLY A 310 -25.68 39.66 8.44
C GLY A 310 -25.61 38.38 7.58
N LEU A 311 -26.66 38.12 6.81
CA LEU A 311 -26.81 37.02 5.84
C LEU A 311 -26.11 37.35 4.49
N ILE A 312 -25.22 36.48 4.01
CA ILE A 312 -25.00 36.24 2.56
C ILE A 312 -25.06 34.74 2.31
N ASP A 313 -25.96 34.40 1.40
CA ASP A 313 -26.45 33.10 0.95
C ASP A 313 -25.37 32.03 0.66
N THR A 314 -24.99 31.27 1.69
CA THR A 314 -24.13 30.07 1.58
C THR A 314 -24.74 28.89 2.38
N GLU A 315 -26.06 28.91 2.61
CA GLU A 315 -26.70 27.94 3.54
C GLU A 315 -27.13 26.62 2.89
N GLY A 316 -27.19 26.52 1.56
CA GLY A 316 -27.65 25.31 0.88
C GLY A 316 -26.65 24.14 0.91
N PHE A 317 -25.36 24.43 0.75
CA PHE A 317 -24.30 23.40 0.64
C PHE A 317 -23.84 22.90 2.02
N PHE A 318 -23.75 23.78 3.02
CA PHE A 318 -23.28 23.43 4.37
C PHE A 318 -24.33 22.69 5.23
N ARG A 319 -25.64 22.96 5.06
CA ARG A 319 -26.69 22.23 5.82
C ARG A 319 -26.75 20.74 5.50
N CYS A 320 -26.37 20.35 4.28
CA CYS A 320 -26.30 18.94 3.90
C CYS A 320 -25.18 18.22 4.68
N PHE A 321 -24.04 18.89 4.88
CA PHE A 321 -22.89 18.37 5.61
C PHE A 321 -23.13 18.31 7.13
N GLU A 322 -23.83 19.29 7.70
CA GLU A 322 -24.11 19.35 9.15
C GLU A 322 -25.11 18.27 9.60
N CYS A 323 -26.13 17.97 8.77
CA CYS A 323 -27.07 16.87 9.02
C CYS A 323 -26.37 15.50 8.89
N PHE A 324 -25.44 15.38 7.94
CA PHE A 324 -24.59 14.20 7.80
C PHE A 324 -23.66 14.03 9.01
N GLY A 325 -23.03 15.11 9.48
CA GLY A 325 -22.16 15.11 10.65
C GLY A 325 -22.86 14.65 11.94
N LYS A 326 -24.07 15.16 12.21
CA LYS A 326 -24.88 14.76 13.38
C LYS A 326 -25.37 13.32 13.33
N LEU A 327 -25.52 12.73 12.13
CA LEU A 327 -25.84 11.30 11.98
C LEU A 327 -24.59 10.42 12.20
N MET A 328 -23.42 10.85 11.73
CA MET A 328 -22.16 10.11 11.87
C MET A 328 -21.63 10.10 13.31
N GLU A 329 -21.87 11.18 14.08
CA GLU A 329 -21.44 11.27 15.48
C GLU A 329 -22.11 10.20 16.36
N LYS A 330 -23.32 9.76 15.98
CA LYS A 330 -24.10 8.75 16.69
C LYS A 330 -23.67 7.30 16.40
N ASP A 331 -22.90 7.09 15.33
CA ASP A 331 -22.48 5.78 14.81
C ASP A 331 -20.95 5.58 14.88
N ARG A 332 -20.21 6.45 15.59
CA ARG A 332 -18.76 6.29 15.77
C ARG A 332 -18.43 4.91 16.34
N LEU A 333 -17.60 4.16 15.61
CA LEU A 333 -16.88 3.01 16.13
C LEU A 333 -16.02 3.49 17.31
N THR A 334 -16.43 3.13 18.52
CA THR A 334 -15.75 3.53 19.76
C THR A 334 -14.34 2.98 19.88
N VAL A 335 -13.93 2.02 19.03
CA VAL A 335 -12.53 1.57 18.93
C VAL A 335 -12.25 1.11 17.49
N LEU A 336 -11.42 1.83 16.74
CA LEU A 336 -10.80 1.23 15.54
C LEU A 336 -9.96 0.05 16.02
N GLY A 337 -10.25 -1.17 15.57
CA GLY A 337 -9.37 -2.32 15.78
C GLY A 337 -9.94 -3.56 16.44
N GLU A 338 -11.23 -3.59 16.77
CA GLU A 338 -11.90 -4.82 17.21
C GLU A 338 -12.50 -5.56 16.01
N GLU A 339 -12.61 -6.88 16.10
CA GLU A 339 -13.24 -7.70 15.07
C GLU A 339 -14.77 -7.47 15.11
N HIS A 340 -15.26 -6.61 14.22
CA HIS A 340 -16.69 -6.38 14.08
C HIS A 340 -17.32 -7.43 13.16
N SER A 341 -18.48 -7.94 13.55
CA SER A 341 -19.25 -8.85 12.71
C SER A 341 -19.60 -8.19 11.37
N ALA A 342 -19.43 -8.89 10.25
CA ALA A 342 -19.71 -8.36 8.91
C ALA A 342 -21.15 -7.82 8.77
N LYS A 343 -22.12 -8.44 9.46
CA LYS A 343 -23.51 -7.98 9.50
C LYS A 343 -23.67 -6.61 10.16
N LEU A 344 -22.81 -6.30 11.13
CA LEU A 344 -22.80 -5.00 11.82
C LEU A 344 -22.19 -3.92 10.93
N LEU A 345 -21.12 -4.24 10.19
CA LEU A 345 -20.45 -3.32 9.26
C LEU A 345 -21.37 -2.88 8.11
N VAL A 346 -22.03 -3.82 7.42
CA VAL A 346 -22.88 -3.52 6.25
C VAL A 346 -24.13 -2.70 6.60
N ARG A 347 -24.55 -2.70 7.88
CA ARG A 347 -25.69 -1.89 8.35
C ARG A 347 -25.33 -0.44 8.65
N ARG A 348 -24.04 -0.10 8.73
CA ARG A 348 -23.56 1.25 9.09
C ARG A 348 -23.40 2.14 7.85
N TRP A 349 -23.65 3.43 8.01
CA TRP A 349 -23.45 4.42 6.95
C TRP A 349 -21.98 4.61 6.56
N ASP A 350 -21.06 4.54 7.53
CA ASP A 350 -19.61 4.63 7.29
C ASP A 350 -19.13 3.61 6.25
N PHE A 351 -19.68 2.40 6.29
CA PHE A 351 -19.38 1.35 5.32
C PHE A 351 -19.83 1.74 3.91
N TRP A 352 -21.03 2.29 3.76
CA TRP A 352 -21.56 2.68 2.45
C TRP A 352 -20.88 3.92 1.88
N LEU A 353 -20.50 4.88 2.73
CA LEU A 353 -19.68 6.03 2.34
C LEU A 353 -18.30 5.56 1.86
N TYR A 354 -17.66 4.69 2.64
CA TYR A 354 -16.39 4.06 2.26
C TYR A 354 -16.54 3.31 0.93
N TYR A 355 -17.59 2.50 0.79
CA TYR A 355 -17.86 1.73 -0.40
C TYR A 355 -18.07 2.65 -1.61
N ALA A 356 -18.88 3.70 -1.50
CA ALA A 356 -19.13 4.66 -2.57
C ALA A 356 -17.86 5.44 -2.96
N ALA A 357 -17.08 5.90 -1.99
CA ALA A 357 -15.82 6.58 -2.24
C ALA A 357 -14.79 5.67 -2.93
N TYR A 358 -14.68 4.41 -2.50
CA TYR A 358 -13.81 3.41 -3.12
C TYR A 358 -14.30 2.99 -4.50
N PHE A 359 -15.61 2.84 -4.66
CA PHE A 359 -16.25 2.52 -5.92
C PHE A 359 -15.99 3.63 -6.95
N CYS A 360 -16.18 4.89 -6.60
CA CYS A 360 -15.95 6.00 -7.53
C CYS A 360 -14.46 6.31 -7.72
N GLY A 361 -13.64 6.27 -6.67
CA GLY A 361 -12.22 6.62 -6.75
C GLY A 361 -11.33 5.47 -7.21
N GLY A 362 -11.29 4.42 -6.39
CA GLY A 362 -10.39 3.29 -6.57
C GLY A 362 -10.61 2.53 -7.88
N THR A 363 -11.87 2.29 -8.26
CA THR A 363 -12.16 1.55 -9.50
C THR A 363 -11.83 2.35 -10.75
N ILE A 364 -12.10 3.67 -10.77
CA ILE A 364 -11.69 4.55 -11.88
C ILE A 364 -10.16 4.53 -12.02
N GLY A 365 -9.44 4.59 -10.90
CA GLY A 365 -7.98 4.50 -10.89
C GLY A 365 -7.44 3.17 -11.43
N LEU A 366 -8.10 2.05 -11.13
CA LEU A 366 -7.76 0.73 -11.67
C LEU A 366 -8.05 0.65 -13.17
N VAL A 367 -9.23 1.09 -13.62
CA VAL A 367 -9.58 1.11 -15.05
C VAL A 367 -8.59 1.95 -15.84
N TYR A 368 -8.19 3.11 -15.31
CA TYR A 368 -7.15 3.94 -15.93
C TYR A 368 -5.80 3.22 -16.02
N SER A 369 -5.33 2.60 -14.92
CA SER A 369 -4.08 1.83 -14.90
C SER A 369 -4.06 0.71 -15.93
N ASN A 370 -5.15 -0.03 -16.01
CA ASN A 370 -5.28 -1.20 -16.87
C ASN A 370 -5.27 -0.84 -18.36
N ASN A 371 -5.72 0.37 -18.71
CA ASN A 371 -5.78 0.88 -20.08
C ASN A 371 -4.65 1.86 -20.41
N LEU A 372 -3.73 2.13 -19.47
CA LEU A 372 -2.71 3.18 -19.61
C LEU A 372 -1.84 2.99 -20.86
N GLY A 373 -1.45 1.74 -21.14
CA GLY A 373 -0.67 1.41 -22.34
C GLY A 373 -1.41 1.74 -23.63
N GLN A 374 -2.71 1.42 -23.69
CA GLN A 374 -3.52 1.67 -24.88
C GLN A 374 -3.88 3.15 -25.04
N ILE A 375 -4.13 3.87 -23.94
CA ILE A 375 -4.31 5.32 -23.95
C ILE A 375 -3.05 5.99 -24.51
N SER A 376 -1.87 5.61 -24.01
CA SER A 376 -0.58 6.14 -24.48
C SER A 376 -0.37 5.92 -25.98
N GLN A 377 -0.63 4.70 -26.46
CA GLN A 377 -0.50 4.37 -27.89
C GLN A 377 -1.50 5.13 -28.77
N SER A 378 -2.74 5.30 -28.31
CA SER A 378 -3.78 6.01 -29.06
C SER A 378 -3.47 7.49 -29.28
N LEU A 379 -2.71 8.10 -28.37
CA LEU A 379 -2.24 9.48 -28.45
C LEU A 379 -0.91 9.63 -29.22
N GLY A 380 -0.35 8.53 -29.75
CA GLY A 380 0.92 8.52 -30.49
C GLY A 380 2.16 8.47 -29.59
N TYR A 381 2.01 8.25 -28.28
CA TYR A 381 3.11 8.24 -27.30
C TYR A 381 3.59 6.82 -26.94
N SER A 382 3.65 5.90 -27.91
CA SER A 382 4.04 4.50 -27.66
C SER A 382 5.41 4.36 -26.97
N SER A 383 6.38 5.24 -27.28
CA SER A 383 7.71 5.26 -26.68
C SER A 383 7.76 5.73 -25.22
N LEU A 384 6.72 6.43 -24.73
CA LEU A 384 6.63 6.95 -23.36
C LEU A 384 5.83 6.05 -22.41
N THR A 385 5.30 4.92 -22.91
CA THR A 385 4.44 4.02 -22.13
C THR A 385 5.12 3.56 -20.83
N SER A 386 6.38 3.14 -20.89
CA SER A 386 7.15 2.70 -19.70
C SER A 386 7.33 3.82 -18.68
N SER A 387 7.58 5.05 -19.14
CA SER A 387 7.70 6.23 -18.28
C SER A 387 6.37 6.58 -17.60
N LEU A 388 5.25 6.52 -18.32
CA LEU A 388 3.92 6.77 -17.76
C LEU A 388 3.53 5.72 -16.72
N VAL A 389 3.84 4.44 -16.99
CA VAL A 389 3.60 3.33 -16.06
C VAL A 389 4.44 3.50 -14.80
N THR A 390 5.72 3.85 -14.95
CA THR A 390 6.61 4.15 -13.82
C THR A 390 6.07 5.31 -12.99
N LEU A 391 5.61 6.39 -13.63
CA LEU A 391 5.05 7.55 -12.94
C LEU A 391 3.77 7.19 -12.16
N TYR A 392 2.83 6.48 -12.79
CA TYR A 392 1.61 6.00 -12.12
C TYR A 392 1.95 5.11 -10.92
N SER A 393 2.86 4.16 -11.11
CA SER A 393 3.34 3.25 -10.06
C SER A 393 3.97 4.03 -8.90
N SER A 394 4.85 4.99 -9.18
CA SER A 394 5.48 5.84 -8.17
C SER A 394 4.49 6.71 -7.42
N CYS A 395 3.52 7.31 -8.11
CA CYS A 395 2.46 8.03 -7.41
C CYS A 395 1.65 7.08 -6.51
N SER A 396 1.40 5.83 -6.95
CA SER A 396 0.72 4.81 -6.12
C SER A 396 1.54 4.46 -4.89
N PHE A 397 2.85 4.29 -5.04
CA PHE A 397 3.78 4.11 -3.93
C PHE A 397 3.70 5.26 -2.92
N PHE A 398 3.87 6.50 -3.37
CA PHE A 398 3.86 7.66 -2.47
C PHE A 398 2.49 7.90 -1.82
N GLY A 399 1.40 7.73 -2.56
CA GLY A 399 0.04 7.84 -2.00
C GLY A 399 -0.20 6.82 -0.87
N ARG A 400 0.22 5.57 -1.09
CA ARG A 400 0.12 4.51 -0.07
C ARG A 400 1.06 4.76 1.11
N LEU A 401 2.25 5.28 0.88
CA LEU A 401 3.20 5.59 1.96
C LEU A 401 2.71 6.78 2.81
N LEU A 402 2.18 7.83 2.17
CA LEU A 402 1.63 9.02 2.81
C LEU A 402 0.29 8.77 3.51
N SER A 403 -0.40 7.66 3.22
CA SER A 403 -1.63 7.29 3.94
C SER A 403 -1.44 7.26 5.46
N ALA A 404 -0.25 6.89 5.97
CA ALA A 404 0.02 6.90 7.41
C ALA A 404 0.66 8.20 7.94
N ALA A 405 0.80 9.24 7.11
CA ALA A 405 1.33 10.54 7.52
C ALA A 405 0.57 11.20 8.68
N PRO A 406 -0.77 11.05 8.83
CA PRO A 406 -1.49 11.56 9.98
C PRO A 406 -0.99 11.02 11.33
N GLU A 407 -0.41 9.81 11.39
CA GLU A 407 0.15 9.30 12.64
C GLU A 407 1.38 10.09 13.15
N PHE A 408 2.06 10.86 12.27
CA PHE A 408 3.20 11.70 12.64
C PHE A 408 2.88 13.19 12.70
N LEU A 409 2.03 13.68 11.80
CA LEU A 409 1.74 15.11 11.64
C LEU A 409 0.65 15.61 12.61
N LEU A 410 -0.17 14.72 13.17
CA LEU A 410 -1.44 15.08 13.82
C LEU A 410 -1.45 14.96 15.35
N ARG A 411 -0.33 15.24 16.03
CA ARG A 411 -0.40 15.50 17.49
C ARG A 411 -0.70 16.94 17.86
N SER A 412 -0.84 17.85 16.88
CA SER A 412 -0.99 19.27 17.18
C SER A 412 -2.09 20.03 16.43
N ILE A 413 -2.73 19.52 15.36
CA ILE A 413 -3.58 20.39 14.51
C ILE A 413 -4.98 19.87 14.12
N LEU A 414 -5.33 18.58 14.16
CA LEU A 414 -6.69 18.16 13.76
C LEU A 414 -7.23 17.04 14.65
N GLN A 415 -8.04 17.41 15.64
CA GLN A 415 -8.91 16.50 16.37
C GLN A 415 -10.29 16.32 15.69
N GLU A 416 -10.47 16.81 14.46
CA GLU A 416 -11.79 16.88 13.79
C GLU A 416 -11.90 16.15 12.43
N LEU A 417 -10.85 15.56 11.87
CA LEU A 417 -10.98 14.80 10.60
C LEU A 417 -10.59 13.33 10.76
N ASP A 418 -11.59 12.54 11.16
CA ASP A 418 -11.53 11.08 11.29
C ASP A 418 -11.29 10.37 9.95
N GLY A 419 -10.45 9.33 9.99
CA GLY A 419 -10.51 8.05 9.25
C GLY A 419 -10.52 8.02 7.72
N LEU A 420 -11.30 8.88 7.08
CA LEU A 420 -11.50 8.94 5.64
C LEU A 420 -10.23 9.42 4.92
N GLN A 421 -9.55 10.47 5.41
CA GLN A 421 -8.37 11.05 4.75
C GLN A 421 -7.19 10.07 4.57
N LEU A 422 -6.99 9.14 5.51
CA LEU A 422 -5.99 8.07 5.36
C LEU A 422 -6.26 7.20 4.13
N LEU A 423 -7.54 7.02 3.77
CA LEU A 423 -7.94 6.17 2.66
C LEU A 423 -7.97 6.88 1.30
N TRP A 424 -8.29 8.18 1.28
CA TRP A 424 -8.22 9.01 0.06
C TRP A 424 -6.80 8.99 -0.55
N CYS A 425 -5.76 8.92 0.29
CA CYS A 425 -4.37 8.86 -0.18
C CYS A 425 -3.98 7.51 -0.83
N GLN A 426 -4.63 6.39 -0.47
CA GLN A 426 -4.14 5.05 -0.77
C GLN A 426 -4.35 4.61 -2.24
N HIS A 427 -5.28 5.24 -2.96
CA HIS A 427 -5.59 4.93 -4.36
C HIS A 427 -5.87 6.15 -5.28
N GLN A 428 -6.18 7.35 -4.76
CA GLN A 428 -6.60 8.48 -5.62
C GLN A 428 -5.49 9.46 -5.98
N LEU A 429 -4.44 9.65 -5.17
CA LEU A 429 -3.33 10.57 -5.49
C LEU A 429 -2.67 10.31 -6.88
N PRO A 430 -2.46 9.05 -7.32
CA PRO A 430 -1.89 8.75 -8.64
C PRO A 430 -2.83 9.11 -9.77
N SER A 431 -4.10 8.76 -9.60
CA SER A 431 -5.15 9.02 -10.57
C SER A 431 -5.42 10.52 -10.68
N PHE A 432 -5.43 11.27 -9.58
CA PHE A 432 -5.70 12.70 -9.58
C PHE A 432 -4.54 13.51 -10.18
N CYS A 433 -3.28 13.21 -9.84
CA CYS A 433 -2.12 13.91 -10.41
C CYS A 433 -1.97 13.68 -11.91
N LEU A 434 -2.22 12.46 -12.40
CA LEU A 434 -2.14 12.12 -13.81
C LEU A 434 -3.37 12.58 -14.60
N LEU A 435 -4.58 12.51 -14.03
CA LEU A 435 -5.78 13.09 -14.65
C LEU A 435 -5.65 14.61 -14.74
N TYR A 436 -5.10 15.29 -13.71
CA TYR A 436 -4.81 16.72 -13.74
C TYR A 436 -3.75 17.07 -14.80
N GLN A 437 -2.67 16.29 -14.95
CA GLN A 437 -1.68 16.51 -16.00
C GLN A 437 -2.23 16.22 -17.41
N ALA A 438 -3.01 15.17 -17.59
CA ALA A 438 -3.64 14.82 -18.87
C ALA A 438 -4.68 15.88 -19.28
N VAL A 439 -5.52 16.34 -18.35
CA VAL A 439 -6.47 17.43 -18.58
C VAL A 439 -5.73 18.73 -18.89
N ARG A 440 -4.64 19.04 -18.17
CA ARG A 440 -3.82 20.22 -18.45
C ARG A 440 -3.15 20.16 -19.82
N GLN A 441 -2.71 18.99 -20.29
CA GLN A 441 -2.13 18.84 -21.63
C GLN A 441 -3.18 18.96 -22.75
N CYS A 442 -4.39 18.41 -22.55
CA CYS A 442 -5.51 18.63 -23.47
C CYS A 442 -5.90 20.12 -23.58
N PHE A 443 -5.99 20.84 -22.46
CA PHE A 443 -6.35 22.27 -22.49
C PHE A 443 -5.25 23.17 -23.09
N VAL A 444 -3.98 22.75 -23.07
CA VAL A 444 -2.88 23.50 -23.69
C VAL A 444 -2.81 23.25 -25.21
N GLN A 445 -3.28 22.11 -25.71
CA GLN A 445 -3.39 21.86 -27.16
C GLN A 445 -4.67 22.40 -27.80
N GLU A 446 -5.68 22.79 -27.02
CA GLU A 446 -6.89 23.43 -27.54
C GLU A 446 -6.76 24.97 -27.61
N GLN A 447 -5.63 25.52 -27.14
CA GLN A 447 -5.30 26.96 -27.20
C GLN A 447 -4.09 27.30 -28.09
N ALA A 448 -3.54 26.32 -28.82
CA ALA A 448 -2.48 26.51 -29.82
C ALA A 448 -2.91 25.83 -31.13
#